data_AF-A0AA42NQ95-F1
#
_entry.id   AF-A0AA42NQ95-F1
#
_cell.length_a   1.000
_cell.length_b   1.000
_cell.length_c   1.000
_cell.angle_alpha   90.00
_cell.angle_beta   90.00
_cell.angle_gamma   90.00
#
_symmetry.space_group_name_H-M   'P 1'
#
loop_
_entity.id
_entity.type
_entity.pdbx_description
1 polymer ?
#
loop_
_entity_poly.entity_id
_entity_poly.type
_entity_poly.pdbx_seq_one_letter_code
_entity_poly.pdbx_strand_id
1 'polypeptide(L)'
;MVDKLRKIYLLHVDLNGPYHLLFKAIFELEKLYPKAYRIAVEYRKWLIRQIRSLLLRMKSTATIEDAAIFLFIVDGSVIDLLRMNWGESQDNLLDYFLLMI
;
A
#
# COMPACT_ATOMS: atom_id res chain seq x y z
N MET A 1 -3.59 -16.94 2.55
CA MET A 1 -2.33 -16.14 2.48
C MET A 1 -2.54 -14.90 1.63
N VAL A 2 -3.08 -15.07 0.43
CA VAL A 2 -3.72 -14.01 -0.37
C VAL A 2 -4.63 -13.12 0.49
N ASP A 3 -5.39 -13.71 1.42
CA ASP A 3 -6.29 -12.98 2.34
C ASP A 3 -5.55 -11.95 3.21
N LYS A 4 -4.29 -12.20 3.57
CA LYS A 4 -3.49 -11.25 4.37
C LYS A 4 -3.05 -10.05 3.54
N LEU A 5 -2.62 -10.28 2.29
CA LEU A 5 -2.29 -9.19 1.36
C LEU A 5 -3.54 -8.38 1.04
N ARG A 6 -4.66 -9.04 0.72
CA ARG A 6 -5.94 -8.37 0.50
C ARG A 6 -6.39 -7.57 1.73
N LYS A 7 -6.19 -8.09 2.94
CA LYS A 7 -6.46 -7.34 4.18
C LYS A 7 -5.55 -6.12 4.32
N ILE A 8 -4.26 -6.23 4.04
CA ILE A 8 -3.34 -5.07 4.03
C ILE A 8 -3.85 -4.02 3.05
N TYR A 9 -4.20 -4.42 1.82
CA TYR A 9 -4.76 -3.54 0.82
C TYR A 9 -6.00 -2.81 1.35
N LEU A 10 -7.03 -3.55 1.80
CA LEU A 10 -8.29 -2.98 2.28
C LEU A 10 -8.11 -1.99 3.43
N LEU A 11 -7.20 -2.31 4.37
CA LEU A 11 -6.89 -1.42 5.49
C LEU A 11 -6.26 -0.09 5.05
N HIS A 12 -5.47 -0.09 3.97
CA HIS A 12 -4.76 1.10 3.51
C HIS A 12 -5.55 1.93 2.50
N VAL A 13 -6.48 1.32 1.75
CA VAL A 13 -7.36 2.04 0.82
C VAL A 13 -8.58 2.67 1.49
N ASP A 14 -8.91 2.26 2.73
CA ASP A 14 -9.96 2.90 3.51
C ASP A 14 -9.58 4.35 3.87
N LEU A 15 -10.20 5.30 3.18
CA LEU A 15 -9.97 6.74 3.37
C LEU A 15 -10.37 7.24 4.77
N ASN A 16 -11.24 6.52 5.48
CA ASN A 16 -11.61 6.81 6.86
C ASN A 16 -10.76 6.03 7.88
N GLY A 17 -9.90 5.13 7.38
CA GLY A 17 -9.06 4.26 8.19
C GLY A 17 -7.80 4.96 8.73
N PRO A 18 -7.22 4.46 9.83
CA PRO A 18 -6.02 5.05 10.41
C PRO A 18 -4.78 4.94 9.51
N TYR A 19 -4.74 3.95 8.61
CA TYR A 19 -3.61 3.76 7.70
C TYR A 19 -3.58 4.80 6.57
N HIS A 20 -4.71 5.44 6.26
CA HIS A 20 -4.76 6.55 5.32
C HIS A 20 -3.99 7.77 5.86
N LEU A 21 -3.92 7.96 7.17
CA LEU A 21 -3.11 9.02 7.79
C LEU A 21 -1.61 8.82 7.50
N LEU A 22 -1.14 7.58 7.48
CA LEU A 22 0.26 7.26 7.16
C LEU A 22 0.59 7.54 5.69
N PHE A 23 -0.39 7.38 4.80
CA PHE A 23 -0.27 7.82 3.40
C PHE A 23 -0.15 9.35 3.31
N LYS A 24 -1.10 10.09 3.89
CA LYS A 24 -1.08 11.58 3.90
C LYS A 24 0.21 12.13 4.50
N ALA A 25 0.71 11.49 5.56
CA ALA A 25 1.90 11.90 6.27
C ALA A 25 3.14 12.03 5.37
N ILE A 26 3.26 11.20 4.33
CA ILE A 26 4.37 11.24 3.37
C ILE A 26 4.33 12.52 2.55
N PHE A 27 3.15 13.00 2.16
CA PHE A 27 3.00 14.16 1.29
C PHE A 27 2.92 15.48 2.06
N GLU A 28 2.35 15.46 3.27
CA GLU A 28 1.97 16.69 3.97
C GLU A 28 2.97 17.10 5.07
N LEU A 29 3.67 16.14 5.68
CA LEU A 29 4.36 16.40 6.96
C LEU A 29 5.87 16.61 6.84
N GLU A 30 6.48 16.39 5.67
CA GLU A 30 7.94 16.45 5.51
C GLU A 30 8.53 17.78 6.00
N LYS A 31 7.90 18.91 5.66
CA LYS A 31 8.36 20.26 6.06
C LYS A 31 7.78 20.73 7.39
N LEU A 32 6.54 20.32 7.71
CA LEU A 32 5.80 20.85 8.86
C LEU A 32 6.14 20.10 10.16
N TYR A 33 6.30 18.78 10.08
CA TYR A 33 6.54 17.92 11.23
C TYR A 33 7.55 16.80 10.90
N PRO A 34 8.86 17.12 10.77
CA PRO A 34 9.88 16.18 10.30
C PRO A 34 9.98 14.88 11.13
N LYS A 35 9.69 14.97 12.43
CA LYS A 35 9.65 13.79 13.32
C LYS A 35 8.51 12.84 12.96
N ALA A 36 7.31 13.37 12.67
CA ALA A 36 6.15 12.56 12.28
C ALA A 36 6.35 11.96 10.88
N TYR A 37 6.90 12.75 9.95
CA TYR A 37 7.29 12.26 8.62
C TYR A 37 8.26 11.07 8.71
N ARG A 38 9.30 11.16 9.54
CA ARG A 38 10.24 10.05 9.75
C ARG A 38 9.55 8.78 10.24
N ILE A 39 8.56 8.89 11.13
CA ILE A 39 7.79 7.74 11.61
C ILE A 39 7.01 7.09 10.46
N ALA A 40 6.38 7.89 9.60
CA ALA A 40 5.69 7.38 8.42
C ALA A 40 6.65 6.67 7.44
N VAL A 41 7.84 7.23 7.21
CA VAL A 41 8.88 6.61 6.37
C VAL A 41 9.34 5.26 6.95
N GLU A 42 9.62 5.19 8.25
CA GLU A 42 10.04 3.93 8.90
C GLU A 42 8.92 2.88 8.89
N TYR A 43 7.66 3.30 9.07
CA TYR A 43 6.50 2.43 8.89
C TYR A 43 6.45 1.83 7.48
N ARG A 44 6.63 2.64 6.43
CA ARG A 44 6.60 2.15 5.04
C ARG A 44 7.73 1.18 4.74
N LYS A 45 8.93 1.43 5.25
CA LYS A 45 10.05 0.47 5.16
C LYS A 45 9.74 -0.85 5.84
N TRP A 46 9.14 -0.80 7.03
CA TRP A 46 8.69 -2.00 7.74
C TRP A 46 7.61 -2.74 6.94
N LEU A 47 6.62 -2.02 6.41
CA LEU A 47 5.51 -2.59 5.66
C LEU A 47 5.98 -3.33 4.41
N ILE A 48 6.93 -2.77 3.65
CA ILE A 48 7.55 -3.45 2.49
C ILE A 48 8.18 -4.78 2.90
N ARG A 49 8.89 -4.82 4.04
CA ARG A 49 9.49 -6.07 4.55
C ARG A 49 8.42 -7.09 4.94
N GLN A 50 7.30 -6.64 5.54
CA GLN A 50 6.18 -7.52 5.89
C GLN A 50 5.50 -8.07 4.64
N ILE A 51 5.21 -7.22 3.65
CA ILE A 51 4.63 -7.64 2.37
C ILE A 51 5.55 -8.66 1.71
N ARG A 52 6.85 -8.39 1.59
CA ARG A 52 7.81 -9.34 1.02
C ARG A 52 7.81 -10.68 1.77
N SER A 53 7.75 -10.68 3.10
CA SER A 53 7.67 -11.91 3.88
C SER A 53 6.41 -12.73 3.58
N LEU A 54 5.28 -12.06 3.30
CA LEU A 54 4.06 -12.71 2.86
C LEU A 54 4.20 -13.24 1.42
N LEU A 55 4.78 -12.46 0.52
CA LEU A 55 5.02 -12.84 -0.88
C LEU A 55 5.94 -14.06 -1.00
N LEU A 56 7.02 -14.12 -0.21
CA LEU A 56 7.97 -15.24 -0.22
C LEU A 56 7.33 -16.59 0.15
N ARG A 57 6.20 -16.57 0.84
CA ARG A 57 5.44 -17.79 1.19
C ARG A 57 4.54 -18.27 0.04
N MET A 58 4.33 -17.44 -0.98
CA MET A 58 3.55 -17.76 -2.18
C MET A 58 4.48 -18.00 -3.38
N LYS A 59 5.49 -17.15 -3.53
CA LYS A 59 6.51 -17.19 -4.58
C LYS A 59 7.88 -17.08 -3.94
N SER A 60 8.64 -18.18 -3.93
CA SER A 60 9.95 -18.25 -3.26
C SER A 60 11.01 -17.29 -3.82
N THR A 61 10.80 -16.79 -5.04
CA THR A 61 11.65 -15.81 -5.72
C THR A 61 11.23 -14.36 -5.51
N ALA A 62 10.22 -14.09 -4.67
CA ALA A 62 9.69 -12.73 -4.47
C ALA A 62 10.75 -11.75 -3.94
N THR A 63 10.84 -10.61 -4.61
CA THR A 63 11.86 -9.59 -4.36
C THR A 63 11.36 -8.46 -3.44
N ILE A 64 12.23 -7.51 -3.11
CA ILE A 64 11.80 -6.28 -2.42
C ILE A 64 10.99 -5.41 -3.37
N GLU A 65 11.33 -5.45 -4.65
CA GLU A 65 10.69 -4.71 -5.74
C GLU A 65 9.25 -5.20 -5.92
N ASP A 66 8.99 -6.51 -5.87
CA ASP A 66 7.63 -7.06 -5.91
C ASP A 66 6.76 -6.49 -4.76
N ALA A 67 7.33 -6.41 -3.55
CA ALA A 67 6.64 -5.84 -2.39
C ALA A 67 6.45 -4.32 -2.50
N ALA A 68 7.40 -3.61 -3.11
CA ALA A 68 7.28 -2.19 -3.40
C ALA A 68 6.20 -1.92 -4.47
N ILE A 69 6.10 -2.77 -5.50
CA ILE A 69 5.02 -2.70 -6.51
C ILE A 69 3.66 -2.90 -5.85
N PHE A 70 3.52 -3.88 -4.95
CA PHE A 70 2.27 -4.04 -4.19
C PHE A 70 1.89 -2.77 -3.43
N LEU A 71 2.85 -2.16 -2.73
CA LEU A 71 2.60 -0.93 -1.98
C LEU A 71 2.28 0.25 -2.91
N PHE A 72 2.89 0.30 -4.10
CA PHE A 72 2.56 1.29 -5.13
C PHE A 72 1.12 1.11 -5.66
N ILE A 73 0.65 -0.12 -5.84
CA ILE A 73 -0.75 -0.40 -6.19
C ILE A 73 -1.69 0.12 -5.10
N VAL A 74 -1.36 -0.11 -3.82
CA VAL A 74 -2.13 0.43 -2.69
C VAL A 74 -2.21 1.95 -2.73
N ASP A 75 -1.07 2.64 -2.91
CA ASP A 75 -1.03 4.10 -3.02
C ASP A 75 -1.83 4.62 -4.21
N GLY A 76 -1.69 3.97 -5.37
CA GLY A 76 -2.43 4.29 -6.59
C GLY A 76 -3.94 4.16 -6.37
N SER A 77 -4.39 3.09 -5.72
CA SER A 77 -5.79 2.90 -5.37
C SER A 77 -6.31 3.97 -4.41
N VAL A 78 -5.50 4.42 -3.43
CA VAL A 78 -5.87 5.56 -2.56
C VAL A 78 -6.05 6.84 -3.38
N ILE A 79 -5.11 7.13 -4.29
CA ILE A 79 -5.18 8.32 -5.16
C ILE A 79 -6.41 8.25 -6.05
N ASP A 80 -6.67 7.10 -6.65
CA ASP A 80 -7.83 6.90 -7.51
C ASP A 80 -9.13 7.04 -6.72
N LEU A 81 -9.25 6.49 -5.51
CA LEU A 81 -10.41 6.70 -4.63
C LEU A 81 -10.61 8.18 -4.27
N LEU A 82 -9.52 8.92 -4.03
CA LEU A 82 -9.58 10.37 -3.80
C LEU A 82 -10.03 11.15 -5.05
N ARG A 83 -9.75 10.63 -6.26
CA ARG A 83 -10.18 11.22 -7.54
C ARG A 83 -11.61 10.79 -7.92
N MET A 84 -12.00 9.56 -7.59
CA MET A 84 -13.23 8.87 -8.00
C MET A 84 -14.46 9.23 -7.17
N ASN A 85 -14.66 10.51 -6.87
CA ASN A 85 -16.03 11.04 -6.78
C ASN A 85 -16.83 10.90 -8.10
N TRP A 86 -16.29 10.19 -9.12
CA TRP A 86 -16.75 10.09 -10.50
C TRP A 86 -16.62 8.65 -11.04
N GLY A 87 -17.51 7.76 -10.61
CA GLY A 87 -18.30 6.86 -11.46
C GLY A 87 -17.69 5.81 -12.41
N GLU A 88 -16.38 5.63 -12.54
CA GLU A 88 -15.82 4.59 -13.45
C GLU A 88 -15.29 3.36 -12.70
N SER A 89 -15.56 2.18 -13.25
CA SER A 89 -15.11 0.90 -12.70
C SER A 89 -13.59 0.78 -12.82
N GLN A 90 -12.90 0.73 -11.69
CA GLN A 90 -11.46 0.44 -11.64
C GLN A 90 -11.21 -1.03 -12.00
N ASP A 91 -10.44 -1.28 -13.05
CA ASP A 91 -9.73 -2.55 -13.19
C ASP A 91 -8.92 -2.79 -11.91
N ASN A 92 -9.19 -3.90 -11.22
CA ASN A 92 -8.61 -4.15 -9.92
C ASN A 92 -7.14 -4.59 -10.07
N LEU A 93 -6.21 -3.63 -10.13
CA LEU A 93 -4.76 -3.85 -10.22
C LEU A 93 -4.24 -4.82 -9.14
N LEU A 94 -4.88 -4.86 -7.97
CA LEU A 94 -4.59 -5.84 -6.93
C LEU A 94 -4.82 -7.27 -7.43
N ASP A 95 -5.95 -7.53 -8.10
CA ASP A 95 -6.27 -8.88 -8.57
C ASP A 95 -5.30 -9.31 -9.68
N TYR A 96 -4.94 -8.41 -10.61
CA TYR A 96 -3.88 -8.68 -11.60
C TYR A 96 -2.54 -8.99 -10.94
N PHE A 97 -2.13 -8.22 -9.94
CA PHE A 97 -0.90 -8.46 -9.20
C PHE A 97 -0.92 -9.82 -8.48
N LEU A 98 -2.03 -10.16 -7.83
CA LEU A 98 -2.18 -11.43 -7.12
C LEU A 98 -2.20 -12.64 -8.06
N LEU A 99 -2.62 -12.48 -9.32
CA LEU A 99 -2.55 -13.53 -10.34
C LEU A 99 -1.13 -13.77 -10.89
N MET A 100 -0.25 -12.77 -10.83
CA MET A 100 1.14 -12.86 -11.33
C MET A 100 2.15 -13.41 -10.29
N ILE A 101 1.72 -13.58 -9.04
CA ILE A 101 2.56 -14.06 -7.93
C ILE A 101 2.24 -15.51 -7.60
#